data_AF-A0A1X2HU79-F1
#
_entry.id   AF-A0A1X2HU79-F1
#
_cell.length_a   1.000
_cell.length_b   1.000
_cell.length_c   1.000
_cell.angle_alpha   90.00
_cell.angle_beta   90.00
_cell.angle_gamma   90.00
#
_symmetry.space_group_name_H-M   'P 1'
#
loop_
_entity.id
_entity.type
_entity.pdbx_description
1 polymer ?
#
loop_
_entity_poly.entity_id
_entity_poly.type
_entity_poly.pdbx_seq_one_letter_code
_entity_poly.pdbx_strand_id
1 'polypeptide(L)'
;MSKTKSSQSAFVSSELSDKQRDAANATKRFFKRLLSERNKKLDELKQTQEVLEKNAPKTQMDEPTTVSVAFELLSDLIDECIHDVLTDAHRDSKRSIQTCQICQTKCRGYVQRPGLDIFGNAYAGNNLPSYECVNCRKTIAATRYAPHLEKCLGLAGRQSSRVASRRLGSSSPFAAPAEDSIHLSDTEDRKKKRQINRPTIE
;
A
#
# COMPACT_ATOMS: atom_id res chain seq x y z
N MET A 1 3.46 -47.37 44.72
CA MET A 1 3.45 -45.92 45.03
C MET A 1 3.12 -45.15 43.76
N SER A 2 2.38 -44.04 43.90
CA SER A 2 2.19 -42.93 42.92
C SER A 2 0.84 -42.81 42.18
N LYS A 3 -0.12 -42.24 42.93
CA LYS A 3 -0.88 -40.98 42.69
C LYS A 3 -1.90 -40.85 41.52
N THR A 4 -3.15 -40.77 41.98
CA THR A 4 -4.30 -39.98 41.51
C THR A 4 -3.99 -38.64 40.80
N LYS A 5 -4.44 -38.48 39.55
CA LYS A 5 -4.65 -37.18 38.84
C LYS A 5 -5.66 -37.37 37.69
N SER A 6 -6.96 -37.37 37.96
CA SER A 6 -7.95 -37.34 36.85
C SER A 6 -9.20 -36.48 37.12
N SER A 7 -9.41 -36.01 38.36
CA SER A 7 -10.64 -35.31 38.72
C SER A 7 -10.54 -33.77 38.71
N GLN A 8 -9.35 -33.20 38.47
CA GLN A 8 -9.14 -31.74 38.47
C GLN A 8 -9.29 -31.08 37.08
N SER A 9 -9.10 -31.81 35.97
CA SER A 9 -9.12 -31.20 34.62
C SER A 9 -10.54 -30.93 34.08
N ALA A 10 -11.52 -31.74 34.46
CA ALA A 10 -12.91 -31.57 34.03
C ALA A 10 -13.59 -30.37 34.71
N PHE A 11 -13.30 -30.13 36.00
CA PHE A 11 -13.87 -29.05 36.79
C PHE A 11 -13.35 -27.66 36.37
N VAL A 12 -12.07 -27.56 36.03
CA VAL A 12 -11.45 -26.31 35.56
C VAL A 12 -11.99 -25.89 34.18
N SER A 13 -12.34 -26.86 33.33
CA SER A 13 -12.85 -26.60 31.98
C SER A 13 -14.30 -26.09 31.98
N SER A 14 -15.15 -26.59 32.90
CA SER A 14 -16.52 -26.09 33.08
C SER A 14 -16.53 -24.69 33.70
N GLU A 15 -15.70 -24.43 34.71
CA GLU A 15 -15.63 -23.12 35.37
C GLU A 15 -15.16 -21.99 34.44
N LEU A 16 -14.25 -22.26 33.50
CA LEU A 16 -13.81 -21.27 32.51
C LEU A 16 -14.92 -20.94 31.50
N SER A 17 -15.70 -21.94 31.07
CA SER A 17 -16.86 -21.76 30.20
C SER A 17 -17.99 -20.97 30.89
N ASP A 18 -18.25 -21.23 32.17
CA ASP A 18 -19.33 -20.55 32.91
C ASP A 18 -18.95 -19.11 33.23
N LYS A 19 -17.69 -18.84 33.59
CA LYS A 19 -17.17 -17.46 33.72
C LYS A 19 -17.25 -16.67 32.41
N GLN A 20 -16.98 -17.30 31.26
CA GLN A 20 -17.13 -16.68 29.94
C GLN A 20 -18.60 -16.38 29.59
N ARG A 21 -19.53 -17.26 29.98
CA ARG A 21 -20.99 -17.05 29.80
C ARG A 21 -21.53 -15.95 30.71
N ASP A 22 -21.08 -15.89 31.96
CA ASP A 22 -21.47 -14.85 32.92
C ASP A 22 -20.95 -13.48 32.49
N ALA A 23 -19.70 -13.41 32.00
CA ALA A 23 -19.16 -12.20 31.41
C ALA A 23 -19.97 -11.75 30.17
N ALA A 24 -20.28 -12.67 29.25
CA ALA A 24 -21.11 -12.36 28.07
C ALA A 24 -22.53 -11.91 28.44
N ASN A 25 -23.13 -12.49 29.47
CA ASN A 25 -24.44 -12.10 30.00
C ASN A 25 -24.39 -10.73 30.69
N ALA A 26 -23.32 -10.43 31.42
CA ALA A 26 -23.09 -9.12 32.00
C ALA A 26 -22.95 -8.03 30.92
N THR A 27 -22.18 -8.29 29.85
CA THR A 27 -22.05 -7.36 28.71
C THR A 27 -23.39 -7.13 28.00
N LYS A 28 -24.19 -8.18 27.79
CA LYS A 28 -25.55 -8.05 27.22
C LYS A 28 -26.48 -7.20 28.09
N ARG A 29 -26.46 -7.40 29.42
CA ARG A 29 -27.26 -6.61 30.36
C ARG A 29 -26.84 -5.14 30.37
N PHE A 30 -25.54 -4.88 30.35
CA PHE A 30 -24.99 -3.54 30.25
C PHE A 30 -25.45 -2.84 28.96
N PHE A 31 -25.30 -3.50 27.81
CA PHE A 31 -25.71 -2.92 26.53
C PHE A 31 -27.23 -2.67 26.46
N LYS A 32 -28.05 -3.59 26.99
CA LYS A 32 -29.51 -3.42 27.09
C LYS A 32 -29.87 -2.20 27.96
N ARG A 33 -29.19 -2.02 29.09
CA ARG A 33 -29.40 -0.86 29.97
C ARG A 33 -28.98 0.44 29.28
N LEU A 34 -27.81 0.46 28.65
CA LEU A 34 -27.31 1.61 27.92
C LEU A 34 -28.27 2.02 26.78
N LEU A 35 -28.76 1.04 26.02
CA LEU A 35 -29.73 1.29 24.95
C LEU A 35 -31.05 1.86 25.49
N SER A 36 -31.54 1.33 26.61
CA SER A 36 -32.72 1.86 27.28
C SER A 36 -32.53 3.29 27.79
N GLU A 37 -31.35 3.61 28.34
CA GLU A 37 -31.01 4.97 28.78
C GLU A 37 -30.91 5.94 27.61
N ARG A 38 -30.36 5.51 26.46
CA ARG A 38 -30.34 6.32 25.24
C ARG A 38 -31.75 6.56 24.69
N ASN A 39 -32.59 5.53 24.63
CA ASN A 39 -33.97 5.66 24.19
C ASN A 39 -34.77 6.61 25.09
N LYS A 40 -34.63 6.48 26.41
CA LYS A 40 -35.28 7.40 27.35
C LYS A 40 -34.83 8.85 27.16
N LYS A 41 -33.52 9.08 26.95
CA LYS A 41 -33.00 10.42 26.66
C LYS A 41 -33.52 10.97 25.34
N LEU A 42 -33.72 10.12 24.34
CA LEU A 42 -34.37 10.49 23.08
C LEU A 42 -35.81 10.94 23.30
N ASP A 43 -36.57 10.23 24.12
CA ASP A 43 -37.95 10.58 24.45
C ASP A 43 -38.03 11.89 25.26
N GLU A 44 -37.13 12.08 26.23
CA GLU A 44 -36.99 13.33 26.98
C GLU A 44 -36.68 14.51 26.04
N LEU A 45 -35.74 14.34 25.11
CA LEU A 45 -35.40 15.37 24.13
C LEU A 45 -36.57 15.71 23.21
N LYS A 46 -37.29 14.70 22.71
CA LYS A 46 -38.51 14.91 21.90
C LYS A 46 -39.58 15.68 22.68
N GLN A 47 -39.78 15.34 23.95
CA GLN A 47 -40.71 16.07 24.80
C GLN A 47 -40.27 17.52 25.02
N THR A 48 -38.97 17.77 25.24
CA THR A 48 -38.46 19.14 25.35
C THR A 48 -38.65 19.93 24.06
N GLN A 49 -38.44 19.29 22.90
CA GLN A 49 -38.66 19.91 21.60
C GLN A 49 -40.14 20.28 21.42
N GLU A 50 -41.07 19.38 21.74
CA GLU A 50 -42.51 19.65 21.64
C GLU A 50 -42.97 20.80 22.54
N VAL A 51 -42.41 20.91 23.75
CA VAL A 51 -42.69 22.02 24.67
C VAL A 51 -42.12 23.32 24.14
N LEU A 52 -40.92 23.30 23.56
CA LEU A 52 -40.31 24.48 22.94
C LEU A 52 -41.10 24.92 21.72
N GLU A 53 -41.54 24.01 20.85
CA GLU A 53 -42.37 24.33 19.67
C GLU A 53 -43.73 24.94 20.06
N LYS A 54 -44.34 24.47 21.16
CA LYS A 54 -45.60 25.03 21.68
C LYS A 54 -45.45 26.43 22.26
N ASN A 55 -44.30 26.74 22.86
CA ASN A 55 -44.04 27.99 23.58
C ASN A 55 -43.14 28.97 22.82
N ALA A 56 -42.56 28.55 21.70
CA ALA A 56 -41.77 29.42 20.85
C ALA A 56 -42.70 30.53 20.31
N PRO A 57 -42.25 31.79 20.30
CA PRO A 57 -42.96 32.82 19.55
C PRO A 57 -43.08 32.31 18.11
N LYS A 58 -44.30 32.32 17.58
CA LYS A 58 -44.54 32.02 16.16
C LYS A 58 -43.86 33.11 15.35
N THR A 59 -42.57 32.97 15.06
CA THR A 59 -42.00 33.59 13.87
C THR A 59 -42.88 33.11 12.74
N GLN A 60 -43.50 34.06 12.04
CA GLN A 60 -44.27 33.78 10.85
C GLN A 60 -43.39 32.95 9.91
N MET A 61 -43.99 32.10 9.09
CA MET A 61 -43.26 31.31 8.10
C MET A 61 -42.42 32.26 7.25
N ASP A 62 -41.14 32.42 7.62
CA ASP A 62 -40.24 33.33 6.97
C ASP A 62 -40.00 32.74 5.58
N GLU A 63 -40.38 33.50 4.56
CA GLU A 63 -39.96 33.30 3.18
C GLU A 63 -38.48 32.92 3.22
N PRO A 64 -38.08 31.77 2.66
CA PRO A 64 -36.77 31.21 2.90
C PRO A 64 -35.75 32.24 2.45
N THR A 65 -35.05 32.82 3.44
CA THR A 65 -34.08 33.88 3.16
C THR A 65 -33.07 33.31 2.19
N THR A 66 -32.60 34.11 1.24
CA THR A 66 -31.58 33.70 0.25
C THR A 66 -30.39 32.98 0.90
N VAL A 67 -30.03 33.37 2.12
CA VAL A 67 -29.03 32.72 2.96
C VAL A 67 -29.42 31.29 3.34
N SER A 68 -30.66 31.06 3.79
CA SER A 68 -31.18 29.71 4.12
C SER A 68 -31.12 28.80 2.91
N VAL A 69 -31.61 29.28 1.76
CA VAL A 69 -31.59 28.53 0.50
C VAL A 69 -30.16 28.21 0.06
N ALA A 70 -29.23 29.17 0.18
CA ALA A 70 -27.84 28.94 -0.17
C ALA A 70 -27.18 27.87 0.72
N PHE A 71 -27.50 27.83 2.02
CA PHE A 71 -27.00 26.81 2.94
C PHE A 71 -27.60 25.42 2.67
N GLU A 72 -28.89 25.34 2.35
CA GLU A 72 -29.52 24.08 1.95
C GLU A 72 -28.87 23.52 0.68
N LEU A 73 -28.71 24.34 -0.36
CA LEU A 73 -28.02 23.94 -1.58
C LEU A 73 -26.58 23.52 -1.33
N LEU A 74 -25.85 24.24 -0.47
CA LEU A 74 -24.49 23.86 -0.11
C LEU A 74 -24.46 22.51 0.63
N SER A 75 -25.44 22.27 1.51
CA SER A 75 -25.55 21.02 2.26
C SER A 75 -25.80 19.84 1.31
N ASP A 76 -26.72 20.00 0.36
CA ASP A 76 -27.01 18.98 -0.66
C ASP A 76 -25.77 18.64 -1.52
N LEU A 77 -25.02 19.66 -1.94
CA LEU A 77 -23.77 19.48 -2.70
C LEU A 77 -22.69 18.76 -1.89
N ILE A 78 -22.57 19.09 -0.60
CA ILE A 78 -21.63 18.42 0.30
C ILE A 78 -22.04 16.96 0.50
N ASP A 79 -23.34 16.69 0.68
CA ASP A 79 -23.86 15.33 0.86
C ASP A 79 -23.62 14.46 -0.38
N GLU A 80 -23.77 15.01 -1.58
CA GLU A 80 -23.42 14.32 -2.85
C GLU A 80 -21.92 13.97 -2.88
N CYS A 81 -21.05 14.91 -2.55
CA CYS A 81 -19.60 14.67 -2.48
C CYS A 81 -19.24 13.61 -1.42
N ILE A 82 -19.91 13.62 -0.27
CA ILE A 82 -19.72 12.63 0.80
C ILE A 82 -20.18 11.25 0.31
N HIS A 83 -21.30 11.17 -0.40
CA HIS A 83 -21.85 9.92 -0.91
C HIS A 83 -20.89 9.25 -1.91
N ASP A 84 -20.28 10.02 -2.81
CA ASP A 84 -19.29 9.51 -3.75
C ASP A 84 -18.10 8.86 -3.04
N VAL A 85 -17.50 9.57 -2.09
CA VAL A 85 -16.36 9.05 -1.32
C VAL A 85 -16.75 7.81 -0.49
N LEU A 86 -17.93 7.84 0.15
CA LEU A 86 -18.42 6.73 0.98
C LEU A 86 -18.71 5.48 0.14
N THR A 87 -19.36 5.64 -1.01
CA THR A 87 -19.70 4.50 -1.86
C THR A 87 -18.45 3.86 -2.45
N ASP A 88 -17.46 4.64 -2.86
CA ASP A 88 -16.17 4.13 -3.31
C ASP A 88 -15.42 3.40 -2.20
N ALA A 89 -15.30 4.00 -1.01
CA ALA A 89 -14.66 3.35 0.14
C ALA A 89 -15.38 2.06 0.56
N HIS A 90 -16.72 2.06 0.54
CA HIS A 90 -17.53 0.89 0.83
C HIS A 90 -17.33 -0.22 -0.21
N ARG A 91 -17.34 0.15 -1.49
CA ARG A 91 -17.13 -0.75 -2.62
C ARG A 91 -15.78 -1.41 -2.54
N ASP A 92 -14.71 -0.68 -2.24
CA ASP A 92 -13.37 -1.23 -2.10
C ASP A 92 -13.24 -2.13 -0.88
N SER A 93 -13.80 -1.71 0.25
CA SER A 93 -13.86 -2.53 1.47
C SER A 93 -14.60 -3.85 1.23
N LYS A 94 -15.76 -3.81 0.57
CA LYS A 94 -16.52 -5.02 0.23
C LYS A 94 -15.77 -5.89 -0.78
N ARG A 95 -15.21 -5.30 -1.85
CA ARG A 95 -14.47 -6.04 -2.87
C ARG A 95 -13.26 -6.79 -2.32
N SER A 96 -12.59 -6.24 -1.31
CA SER A 96 -11.45 -6.92 -0.67
C SER A 96 -11.83 -8.20 0.08
N ILE A 97 -13.08 -8.30 0.57
CA ILE A 97 -13.58 -9.44 1.34
C ILE A 97 -14.33 -10.44 0.46
N GLN A 98 -15.04 -9.93 -0.55
CA GLN A 98 -15.89 -10.71 -1.44
C GLN A 98 -15.09 -11.69 -2.29
N THR A 99 -15.62 -12.91 -2.43
CA THR A 99 -15.06 -13.91 -3.35
C THR A 99 -15.37 -13.48 -4.79
N CYS A 100 -14.33 -13.42 -5.63
CA CYS A 100 -14.49 -13.04 -7.03
C CYS A 100 -15.22 -14.15 -7.79
N GLN A 101 -16.32 -13.82 -8.48
CA GLN A 101 -17.11 -14.81 -9.22
C GLN A 101 -16.40 -15.38 -10.47
N ILE A 102 -15.32 -14.72 -10.93
CA ILE A 102 -14.57 -15.16 -12.12
C ILE A 102 -13.51 -16.21 -11.74
N CYS A 103 -12.72 -15.93 -10.70
CA CYS A 103 -11.59 -16.76 -10.32
C CYS A 103 -11.76 -17.48 -8.97
N GLN A 104 -12.92 -17.33 -8.32
CA GLN A 104 -13.29 -17.96 -7.05
C GLN A 104 -12.31 -17.72 -5.89
N THR A 105 -11.55 -16.63 -5.95
CA THR A 105 -10.55 -16.23 -4.93
C THR A 105 -10.75 -14.77 -4.50
N LYS A 106 -10.12 -14.38 -3.40
CA LYS A 106 -10.12 -12.99 -2.88
C LYS A 106 -9.08 -12.12 -3.60
N CYS A 107 -9.18 -12.02 -4.92
CA CYS A 107 -8.16 -11.38 -5.76
C CYS A 107 -8.25 -9.84 -5.82
N ARG A 108 -9.27 -9.23 -5.19
CA ARG A 108 -9.54 -7.78 -5.26
C ARG A 108 -9.18 -7.02 -3.98
N GLY A 109 -8.45 -7.66 -3.06
CA GLY A 109 -7.91 -7.02 -1.86
C GLY A 109 -6.49 -6.51 -2.10
N TYR A 110 -6.36 -5.40 -2.81
CA TYR A 110 -5.05 -4.82 -3.12
C TYR A 110 -4.43 -4.16 -1.88
N VAL A 111 -3.11 -4.27 -1.75
CA VAL A 111 -2.33 -3.71 -0.63
C VAL A 111 -1.79 -2.33 -1.00
N GLN A 112 -2.07 -1.32 -0.17
CA GLN A 112 -1.61 0.07 -0.35
C GLN A 112 -0.43 0.45 0.58
N ARG A 113 0.38 -0.53 0.98
CA ARG A 113 1.49 -0.31 1.92
C ARG A 113 2.79 0.00 1.17
N PRO A 114 3.52 1.07 1.52
CA PRO A 114 4.83 1.35 0.93
C PRO A 114 5.79 0.16 1.09
N GLY A 115 6.58 -0.11 0.05
CA GLY A 115 7.58 -1.20 0.04
C GLY A 115 7.03 -2.59 -0.31
N LEU A 116 5.73 -2.73 -0.55
CA LEU A 116 5.09 -3.94 -1.04
C LEU A 116 4.47 -3.70 -2.41
N ASP A 117 4.31 -4.76 -3.21
CA ASP A 117 3.52 -4.70 -4.44
C ASP A 117 2.01 -4.64 -4.16
N ILE A 118 1.22 -4.51 -5.22
CA ILE A 118 -0.26 -4.45 -5.14
C ILE A 118 -0.90 -5.70 -4.53
N PHE A 119 -0.17 -6.82 -4.45
CA PHE A 119 -0.61 -8.08 -3.87
C PHE A 119 -0.05 -8.29 -2.45
N GLY A 120 0.75 -7.36 -1.93
CA GLY A 120 1.38 -7.43 -0.62
C GLY A 120 2.71 -8.19 -0.58
N ASN A 121 3.30 -8.52 -1.73
CA ASN A 121 4.61 -9.18 -1.77
C ASN A 121 5.73 -8.14 -1.67
N ALA A 122 6.75 -8.46 -0.87
CA ALA A 122 7.98 -7.69 -0.84
C ALA A 122 8.85 -8.03 -2.06
N TYR A 123 9.60 -7.05 -2.56
CA TYR A 123 10.57 -7.29 -3.63
C TYR A 123 11.70 -8.20 -3.15
N ALA A 124 11.71 -9.45 -3.60
CA ALA A 124 12.72 -10.44 -3.25
C ALA A 124 13.90 -10.41 -4.23
N GLY A 125 14.74 -9.37 -4.16
CA GLY A 125 15.90 -9.20 -5.05
C GLY A 125 16.88 -10.38 -5.12
N ASN A 126 16.90 -11.23 -4.08
CA ASN A 126 17.80 -12.38 -3.98
C ASN A 126 17.23 -13.67 -4.60
N ASN A 127 15.93 -13.71 -4.90
CA ASN A 127 15.23 -14.89 -5.42
C ASN A 127 14.54 -14.59 -6.76
N LEU A 128 15.21 -13.84 -7.63
CA LEU A 128 14.68 -13.63 -8.97
C LEU A 128 14.77 -14.93 -9.79
N PRO A 129 13.74 -15.23 -10.60
CA PRO A 129 13.73 -16.43 -11.44
C PRO A 129 14.82 -16.39 -12.53
N SER A 130 15.12 -17.55 -13.09
CA SER A 130 15.93 -17.68 -14.29
C SER A 130 15.03 -17.94 -15.49
N TYR A 131 15.43 -17.43 -16.66
CA TYR A 131 14.68 -17.54 -17.90
C TYR A 131 15.56 -18.14 -19.00
N GLU A 132 14.94 -18.90 -19.90
CA GLU A 132 15.61 -19.42 -21.08
C GLU A 132 15.76 -18.32 -22.14
N CYS A 133 16.97 -18.12 -22.65
CA CYS A 133 17.21 -17.18 -23.73
C CYS A 133 16.61 -17.68 -25.05
N VAL A 134 15.73 -16.89 -25.65
CA VAL A 134 15.07 -17.22 -26.92
C VAL A 134 16.02 -17.38 -28.11
N ASN A 135 17.20 -16.75 -28.07
CA ASN A 135 18.19 -16.82 -29.16
C ASN A 135 19.16 -18.01 -29.02
N CYS A 136 19.74 -18.21 -27.83
CA CYS A 136 20.78 -19.23 -27.64
C CYS A 136 20.36 -20.40 -26.74
N ARG A 137 19.10 -20.43 -26.28
CA ARG A 137 18.48 -21.49 -25.46
C ARG A 137 19.16 -21.74 -24.10
N LYS A 138 20.06 -20.86 -23.67
CA LYS A 138 20.71 -20.95 -22.36
C LYS A 138 19.81 -20.41 -21.25
N THR A 139 19.78 -21.06 -20.11
CA THR A 139 19.12 -20.57 -18.90
C THR A 139 19.96 -19.47 -18.26
N ILE A 140 19.40 -18.27 -18.13
CA ILE A 140 20.06 -17.07 -17.63
C ILE A 140 19.25 -16.49 -16.46
N ALA A 141 19.92 -16.18 -15.35
CA ALA A 141 19.29 -15.48 -14.23
C ALA A 141 18.76 -14.10 -14.66
N ALA A 142 17.58 -13.69 -14.17
CA ALA A 142 16.96 -12.42 -14.56
C ALA A 142 17.91 -11.21 -14.39
N THR A 143 18.69 -11.18 -13.31
CA THR A 143 19.67 -10.11 -13.02
C THR A 143 20.79 -9.99 -14.06
N ARG A 144 21.03 -11.03 -14.86
CA ARG A 144 22.09 -11.11 -15.87
C ARG A 144 21.56 -11.20 -17.29
N TYR A 145 20.24 -11.11 -17.48
CA TYR A 145 19.63 -11.26 -18.79
C TYR A 145 20.00 -10.11 -19.75
N ALA A 146 20.00 -8.87 -19.26
CA ALA A 146 20.43 -7.71 -20.05
C ALA A 146 21.91 -7.82 -20.55
N PRO A 147 22.93 -8.02 -19.69
CA PRO A 147 24.31 -8.17 -20.17
C PRO A 147 24.54 -9.45 -20.99
N HIS A 148 23.66 -10.44 -20.87
CA HIS A 148 23.65 -11.59 -21.78
C HIS A 148 23.18 -11.19 -23.18
N LEU A 149 22.06 -10.48 -23.31
CA LEU A 149 21.51 -10.04 -24.61
C LEU A 149 22.51 -9.18 -25.39
N GLU A 150 23.23 -8.29 -24.71
CA GLU A 150 24.27 -7.46 -25.36
C GLU A 150 25.32 -8.31 -26.08
N LYS A 151 25.76 -9.43 -25.48
CA LYS A 151 26.74 -10.34 -26.07
C LYS A 151 26.09 -11.32 -27.05
N CYS A 152 24.91 -11.83 -26.71
CA CYS A 152 24.22 -12.86 -27.47
C CYS A 152 23.68 -12.35 -28.81
N LEU A 153 23.28 -11.06 -28.86
CA LEU A 153 22.83 -10.39 -30.07
C LEU A 153 23.96 -9.63 -30.78
N GLY A 154 25.20 -9.66 -30.24
CA GLY A 154 26.35 -8.96 -30.81
C GLY A 154 26.29 -7.43 -30.70
N LEU A 155 25.36 -6.89 -29.92
CA LEU A 155 25.17 -5.44 -29.70
C LEU A 155 26.26 -4.83 -28.79
N ALA A 156 26.99 -5.64 -28.03
CA ALA A 156 28.10 -5.23 -27.17
C ALA A 156 29.35 -4.83 -27.99
N GLY A 157 29.35 -3.64 -28.59
CA GLY A 157 30.46 -3.09 -29.38
C GLY A 157 31.79 -2.85 -28.63
N ARG A 158 31.88 -3.18 -27.33
CA ARG A 158 33.10 -2.96 -26.52
C ARG A 158 34.12 -4.09 -26.58
N GLN A 159 33.74 -5.33 -26.92
CA GLN A 159 34.71 -6.42 -27.05
C GLN A 159 35.26 -6.54 -28.48
N SER A 160 34.42 -6.33 -29.50
CA SER A 160 34.82 -6.31 -30.91
C SER A 160 35.80 -5.18 -31.21
N SER A 161 35.49 -3.95 -30.78
CA SER A 161 36.38 -2.77 -30.95
C SER A 161 37.75 -2.97 -30.28
N ARG A 162 37.79 -3.46 -29.03
CA ARG A 162 39.06 -3.76 -28.34
C ARG A 162 39.87 -4.87 -29.00
N VAL A 163 39.21 -5.87 -29.58
CA VAL A 163 39.90 -6.93 -30.35
C VAL A 163 40.42 -6.38 -31.68
N ALA A 164 39.66 -5.51 -32.35
CA ALA A 164 40.11 -4.82 -33.57
C ALA A 164 41.30 -3.89 -33.31
N SER A 165 41.26 -3.05 -32.27
CA SER A 165 42.38 -2.15 -31.92
C SER A 165 43.66 -2.91 -31.55
N ARG A 166 43.56 -4.08 -30.92
CA ARG A 166 44.74 -4.93 -30.63
C ARG A 166 45.32 -5.60 -31.87
N ARG A 167 44.50 -5.92 -32.87
CA ARG A 167 44.99 -6.43 -34.17
C ARG A 167 45.69 -5.34 -34.97
N LEU A 168 45.16 -4.11 -34.92
CA LEU A 168 45.76 -2.94 -35.58
C LEU A 168 47.07 -2.49 -34.89
N GLY A 169 47.17 -2.61 -33.56
CA GLY A 169 48.38 -2.24 -32.81
C GLY A 169 49.52 -3.28 -32.80
N SER A 170 49.29 -4.50 -33.30
CA SER A 170 50.26 -5.61 -33.26
C SER A 170 50.96 -5.87 -34.61
N SER A 171 50.72 -5.06 -35.64
CA SER A 171 51.20 -5.31 -37.01
C SER A 171 51.97 -4.13 -37.63
N SER A 172 52.86 -3.49 -36.86
CA SER A 172 53.89 -2.60 -37.44
C SER A 172 55.30 -3.06 -37.03
N PRO A 173 56.15 -3.50 -37.97
CA PRO A 173 57.58 -3.71 -37.73
C PRO A 173 58.42 -2.42 -37.89
N PHE A 174 57.82 -1.24 -38.05
CA PHE A 174 58.58 -0.04 -38.42
C PHE A 174 58.02 1.22 -37.76
N ALA A 175 58.64 1.65 -36.65
CA ALA A 175 58.57 3.03 -36.20
C ALA A 175 59.84 3.35 -35.38
N ALA A 176 60.75 4.07 -36.03
CA ALA A 176 61.90 4.71 -35.40
C ALA A 176 61.47 5.80 -34.40
N PRO A 177 62.31 6.18 -33.42
CA PRO A 177 61.99 7.30 -32.54
C PRO A 177 62.44 8.60 -33.21
N ALA A 178 61.51 9.52 -33.45
CA ALA A 178 61.81 10.90 -33.84
C ALA A 178 61.12 11.86 -32.87
N GLU A 179 61.99 12.51 -32.09
CA GLU A 179 62.01 13.91 -31.61
C GLU A 179 60.72 14.73 -31.35
N ASP A 180 60.85 15.49 -30.26
CA ASP A 180 60.10 16.67 -29.82
C ASP A 180 59.23 17.38 -30.87
N SER A 181 57.98 17.69 -30.50
CA SER A 181 57.60 19.07 -30.14
C SER A 181 56.07 19.31 -30.02
N ILE A 182 55.75 20.29 -29.15
CA ILE A 182 54.57 21.19 -29.07
C ILE A 182 53.21 20.70 -28.51
N HIS A 183 53.06 20.86 -27.19
CA HIS A 183 52.09 21.71 -26.47
C HIS A 183 50.79 22.14 -27.20
N LEU A 184 49.62 21.78 -26.65
CA LEU A 184 48.46 22.67 -26.58
C LEU A 184 47.72 22.46 -25.25
N SER A 185 47.76 23.48 -24.40
CA SER A 185 46.97 23.66 -23.18
C SER A 185 45.50 23.93 -23.50
N ASP A 186 44.56 23.32 -22.76
CA ASP A 186 43.28 23.97 -22.51
C ASP A 186 42.65 23.56 -21.16
N THR A 187 42.59 24.56 -20.28
CA THR A 187 41.63 24.86 -19.20
C THR A 187 41.15 23.77 -18.24
N GLU A 188 41.47 23.99 -16.96
CA GLU A 188 40.67 23.58 -15.81
C GLU A 188 39.24 24.15 -15.90
N ASP A 189 38.20 23.32 -15.79
CA ASP A 189 36.99 23.74 -15.09
C ASP A 189 36.13 22.61 -14.49
N ARG A 190 35.51 22.95 -13.38
CA ARG A 190 34.92 22.09 -12.35
C ARG A 190 33.57 21.49 -12.73
N LYS A 191 33.27 20.27 -12.22
CA LYS A 191 32.01 20.01 -11.47
C LYS A 191 31.94 18.66 -10.71
N LYS A 192 32.10 18.78 -9.39
CA LYS A 192 31.47 18.04 -8.28
C LYS A 192 30.73 16.72 -8.60
N LYS A 193 31.34 15.60 -8.19
CA LYS A 193 30.63 14.40 -7.72
C LYS A 193 29.84 14.76 -6.45
N ARG A 194 28.51 14.87 -6.53
CA ARG A 194 27.64 14.72 -5.35
C ARG A 194 27.41 13.23 -5.14
N GLN A 195 28.09 12.66 -4.13
CA GLN A 195 27.68 11.38 -3.55
C GLN A 195 26.33 11.59 -2.87
N ILE A 196 25.31 10.88 -3.32
CA ILE A 196 24.01 10.82 -2.65
C ILE A 196 24.15 9.72 -1.58
N ASN A 197 24.46 10.12 -0.35
CA ASN A 197 24.17 9.31 0.82
C ASN A 197 22.66 9.38 1.09
N ARG A 198 21.99 8.23 1.06
CA ARG A 198 20.58 8.07 1.42
C ARG A 198 20.49 7.88 2.94
N PRO A 199 19.73 8.69 3.69
CA PRO A 199 19.56 8.47 5.12
C PRO A 199 18.54 7.35 5.36
N THR A 200 18.88 6.47 6.30
CA THR A 200 17.98 5.54 6.98
C THR A 200 17.04 6.37 7.86
N ILE A 201 15.74 6.11 7.80
CA ILE A 201 14.75 6.70 8.70
C ILE A 201 14.30 5.59 9.64
N GLU A 202 14.48 5.81 10.94
CA GLU A 202 13.84 5.07 12.05
C GLU A 202 12.32 5.32 12.08
#